data_AF-A0A227J1F1-F1
#
_entry.id   AF-A0A227J1F1-F1
#
_cell.length_a   1.000
_cell.length_b   1.000
_cell.length_c   1.000
_cell.angle_alpha   90.00
_cell.angle_beta   90.00
_cell.angle_gamma   90.00
#
_symmetry.space_group_name_H-M   'P 1'
#
loop_
_entity.id
_entity.type
_entity.pdbx_description
1 polymer ?
#
loop_
_entity_poly.entity_id
_entity_poly.type
_entity_poly.pdbx_seq_one_letter_code
_entity_poly.pdbx_strand_id
1 'polypeptide(L)'
;GDKSESWPSDYDPRTRPWYQDAMAQSGLIITEPYQDFDGSIVVSFAKAFNQNKQGVLAADLAVTDIINEVLNIQLDNNGFAFLVDGNNNL
;
A
#
# COMPACT_ATOMS: atom_id res chain seq x y z
N GLY A 1 3.95 12.23 2.41
CA GLY A 1 5.41 12.19 2.36
C GLY A 1 5.95 12.90 3.55
N ASP A 2 6.69 12.19 4.39
CA ASP A 2 7.48 12.80 5.44
C ASP A 2 8.58 13.65 4.80
N LYS A 3 8.73 14.89 5.27
CA LYS A 3 9.76 15.82 4.79
C LYS A 3 11.12 15.55 5.40
N SER A 4 11.20 14.65 6.39
CA SER A 4 12.43 14.21 7.02
C SER A 4 13.16 13.13 6.21
N GLU A 5 12.47 12.48 5.27
CA GLU A 5 13.00 11.41 4.44
C GLU A 5 13.84 11.92 3.27
N SER A 6 14.85 11.11 2.89
CA SER A 6 15.68 11.38 1.72
C SER A 6 15.01 10.81 0.46
N TRP A 7 14.36 11.69 -0.31
CA TRP A 7 13.69 11.32 -1.55
C TRP A 7 14.66 11.22 -2.73
N PRO A 8 14.49 10.23 -3.64
CA PRO A 8 15.19 10.23 -4.92
C PRO A 8 14.91 11.51 -5.70
N SER A 9 15.94 12.10 -6.31
CA SER A 9 15.83 13.40 -7.00
C SER A 9 14.90 13.37 -8.22
N ASP A 10 14.70 12.19 -8.79
CA ASP A 10 13.86 11.90 -9.95
C ASP A 10 12.52 11.26 -9.57
N TYR A 11 12.16 11.24 -8.28
CA TYR A 11 10.91 10.66 -7.81
C TYR A 11 9.69 11.42 -8.35
N ASP A 12 8.92 10.77 -9.23
CA ASP A 12 7.62 11.26 -9.68
C ASP A 12 6.49 10.46 -9.02
N PRO A 13 5.76 11.01 -8.03
CA PRO A 13 4.66 10.32 -7.35
C PRO A 13 3.52 9.93 -8.30
N ARG A 14 3.40 10.56 -9.47
CA ARG A 14 2.32 10.30 -10.43
C ARG A 14 2.50 9.02 -11.23
N THR A 15 3.71 8.46 -11.19
CA THR A 15 4.04 7.19 -11.86
C THR A 15 3.81 5.97 -10.97
N ARG A 16 3.41 6.19 -9.71
CA ARG A 16 3.33 5.16 -8.68
C ARG A 16 1.95 4.47 -8.70
N PRO A 17 1.86 3.18 -8.33
CA PRO A 17 0.60 2.43 -8.36
C PRO A 17 -0.54 3.12 -7.61
N TRP A 18 -0.29 3.55 -6.35
CA TRP A 18 -1.29 4.26 -5.54
C TRP A 18 -1.87 5.50 -6.21
N TYR A 19 -1.08 6.20 -7.04
CA TYR A 19 -1.56 7.37 -7.75
C TYR A 19 -2.37 6.97 -8.99
N GLN A 20 -1.83 6.07 -9.81
CA GLN A 20 -2.47 5.66 -11.07
C GLN A 20 -3.78 4.91 -10.82
N ASP A 21 -3.79 3.98 -9.86
CA ASP A 21 -4.96 3.16 -9.53
C ASP A 21 -6.09 4.01 -8.94
N ALA A 22 -5.77 4.93 -8.01
CA ALA A 22 -6.75 5.82 -7.41
C ALA A 22 -7.32 6.82 -8.43
N MET A 23 -6.54 7.22 -9.43
CA MET A 23 -6.98 8.10 -10.50
C MET A 23 -7.85 7.37 -11.55
N ALA A 24 -7.67 6.06 -11.70
CA ALA A 24 -8.42 5.22 -12.64
C ALA A 24 -9.80 4.77 -12.09
N GLN A 25 -10.00 4.84 -10.77
CA GLN A 25 -11.19 4.33 -10.10
C GLN A 25 -11.93 5.43 -9.33
N SER A 26 -13.23 5.23 -9.11
CA SER A 26 -14.04 6.13 -8.27
C SER A 26 -14.09 5.60 -6.84
N GLY A 27 -13.55 6.36 -5.89
CA GLY A 27 -13.65 6.03 -4.45
C GLY A 27 -12.31 5.73 -3.79
N LEU A 28 -12.38 5.05 -2.64
CA LEU A 28 -11.21 4.54 -1.92
C LEU A 28 -10.78 3.21 -2.56
N ILE A 29 -9.50 3.05 -2.86
CA ILE A 29 -8.91 1.81 -3.35
C ILE A 29 -7.86 1.27 -2.39
N ILE A 30 -7.55 -0.02 -2.56
CA ILE A 30 -6.37 -0.68 -2.01
C ILE A 30 -5.55 -1.16 -3.21
N THR A 31 -4.26 -0.88 -3.23
CA THR A 31 -3.37 -1.34 -4.32
C THR A 31 -3.01 -2.81 -4.15
N GLU A 32 -2.56 -3.43 -5.24
CA GLU A 32 -1.69 -4.61 -5.12
C GLU A 32 -0.36 -4.26 -4.42
N PRO A 33 0.36 -5.24 -3.84
CA PRO A 33 1.68 -4.99 -3.26
C PRO A 33 2.66 -4.40 -4.28
N TYR A 34 3.39 -3.36 -3.89
CA TYR A 34 4.44 -2.76 -4.71
C TYR A 34 5.61 -2.29 -3.86
N GLN A 35 6.76 -2.09 -4.49
CA GLN A 35 7.95 -1.58 -3.81
C GLN A 35 7.89 -0.06 -3.70
N ASP A 36 7.92 0.49 -2.48
CA ASP A 36 7.97 1.93 -2.24
C ASP A 36 9.36 2.54 -2.54
N PHE A 37 9.49 3.87 -2.49
CA PHE A 37 10.72 4.58 -2.86
C PHE A 37 11.91 4.23 -1.95
N ASP A 38 11.64 3.82 -0.70
CA ASP A 38 12.63 3.40 0.29
C ASP A 38 13.03 1.92 0.15
N GLY A 39 12.37 1.18 -0.75
CA GLY A 39 12.60 -0.23 -1.02
C GLY A 39 11.71 -1.19 -0.23
N SER A 40 10.86 -0.70 0.68
CA SER A 40 9.88 -1.52 1.40
C SER A 40 8.79 -2.05 0.47
N ILE A 41 8.18 -3.20 0.79
CA ILE A 41 6.98 -3.67 0.08
C ILE A 41 5.76 -3.22 0.87
N VAL A 42 4.87 -2.48 0.22
CA VAL A 42 3.69 -1.87 0.82
C VAL A 42 2.43 -2.19 0.02
N VAL A 43 1.29 -2.09 0.68
CA VAL A 43 -0.02 -1.86 0.05
C VAL A 43 -0.52 -0.48 0.47
N SER A 44 -1.19 0.24 -0.42
CA SER A 44 -1.67 1.60 -0.12
C SER A 44 -3.18 1.69 -0.16
N PHE A 45 -3.73 2.35 0.85
CA PHE A 45 -5.08 2.90 0.79
C PHE A 45 -5.01 4.25 0.09
N ALA A 46 -5.65 4.39 -1.07
CA ALA A 46 -5.56 5.61 -1.85
C ALA A 46 -6.90 6.12 -2.35
N LYS A 47 -7.04 7.44 -2.48
CA LYS A 47 -8.25 8.09 -2.97
C LYS A 47 -7.92 9.35 -3.76
N ALA A 48 -8.40 9.42 -4.99
CA ALA A 48 -8.33 10.62 -5.79
C ALA A 48 -9.32 11.69 -5.30
N PHE A 49 -8.93 12.96 -5.44
CA PHE A 49 -9.78 14.11 -5.22
C PHE A 49 -9.68 15.06 -6.41
N ASN A 50 -10.80 15.72 -6.73
CA ASN A 50 -10.88 16.65 -7.85
C ASN A 50 -11.90 17.77 -7.54
N GLN A 51 -11.62 18.56 -6.50
CA GLN A 51 -12.44 19.72 -6.15
C GLN A 51 -11.88 20.99 -6.81
N ASN A 52 -10.75 21.52 -6.28
CA ASN A 52 -10.06 22.70 -6.81
C ASN A 52 -8.66 22.39 -7.37
N LYS A 53 -8.11 21.25 -6.96
CA LYS A 53 -6.87 20.67 -7.44
C LYS A 53 -7.12 19.19 -7.62
N GLN A 54 -6.45 18.60 -8.61
CA GLN A 54 -6.45 17.17 -8.81
C GLN A 54 -5.24 16.56 -8.10
N GLY A 55 -5.46 15.45 -7.41
CA GLY A 55 -4.41 14.71 -6.74
C GLY A 55 -4.94 13.48 -6.04
N VAL A 56 -4.07 12.81 -5.31
CA VAL A 56 -4.37 11.58 -4.58
C VAL A 56 -3.86 11.70 -3.15
N LEU A 57 -4.69 11.28 -2.19
CA LEU A 57 -4.27 11.00 -0.82
C LEU A 57 -3.99 9.50 -0.72
N ALA A 58 -2.87 9.14 -0.11
CA ALA A 58 -2.49 7.75 0.10
C ALA A 58 -1.94 7.54 1.53
N ALA A 59 -2.13 6.34 2.06
CA ALA A 59 -1.54 5.85 3.28
C ALA A 59 -1.03 4.43 3.06
N ASP A 60 0.24 4.20 3.40
CA ASP A 60 0.92 2.94 3.14
C ASP A 60 0.85 2.04 4.38
N LEU A 61 0.69 0.75 4.12
CA LEU A 61 0.79 -0.31 5.11
C LEU A 61 1.92 -1.25 4.66
N ALA A 62 2.97 -1.35 5.48
CA ALA A 62 4.08 -2.25 5.19
C ALA A 62 3.59 -3.71 5.24
N VAL A 63 3.95 -4.49 4.23
CA VAL A 63 3.59 -5.92 4.18
C VAL A 63 4.25 -6.68 5.33
N THR A 64 5.41 -6.23 5.80
CA THR A 64 6.06 -6.78 7.00
C THR A 64 5.20 -6.62 8.25
N ASP A 65 4.48 -5.51 8.39
CA ASP A 65 3.61 -5.28 9.55
C ASP A 65 2.39 -6.20 9.50
N ILE A 66 1.82 -6.40 8.31
CA ILE A 66 0.75 -7.38 8.10
C ILE A 66 1.22 -8.79 8.47
N ILE A 67 2.40 -9.20 7.99
CA ILE A 67 2.97 -10.52 8.28
C ILE A 67 3.18 -10.68 9.78
N ASN A 68 3.78 -9.69 10.44
CA ASN A 68 4.02 -9.72 11.87
C ASN A 68 2.71 -9.85 12.67
N GLU A 69 1.68 -9.10 12.28
CA GLU A 69 0.37 -9.19 12.93
C GLU A 69 -0.24 -10.59 12.77
N VAL A 70 -0.22 -11.15 11.56
CA VAL A 70 -0.75 -12.49 11.25
C VAL A 70 -0.02 -13.58 12.03
N LEU A 71 1.32 -13.51 12.11
CA LEU A 71 2.14 -14.49 12.81
C LEU A 71 2.01 -14.40 14.34
N ASN A 72 1.61 -13.24 14.88
CA ASN A 72 1.39 -13.04 16.30
C ASN A 72 -0.02 -13.49 16.76
N ILE A 73 -0.89 -13.92 15.84
CA ILE A 73 -2.20 -14.48 16.20
C ILE A 73 -1.98 -15.79 16.96
N GLN A 74 -2.42 -15.80 18.23
CA GLN A 74 -2.48 -17.02 19.04
C GLN A 74 -3.68 -17.85 18.57
N LEU A 75 -3.40 -19.01 17.99
CA LEU A 75 -4.43 -19.95 17.54
C LEU A 75 -4.45 -21.18 18.45
N ASP A 76 -5.62 -21.47 19.01
CA ASP A 76 -5.86 -22.72 19.73
C ASP A 76 -5.83 -23.93 18.77
N ASN A 77 -5.70 -25.14 19.33
CA ASN A 77 -5.85 -26.41 18.62
C ASN A 77 -4.92 -26.62 17.40
N ASN A 78 -3.68 -26.14 17.46
CA ASN A 78 -2.67 -26.25 16.38
C ASN A 78 -3.12 -25.58 15.06
N GLY A 79 -3.88 -24.49 15.13
CA GLY A 79 -4.25 -23.71 13.94
C GLY A 79 -3.05 -23.01 13.28
N PHE A 80 -3.23 -22.61 12.02
CA PHE A 80 -2.27 -21.80 11.27
C PHE A 80 -2.97 -20.63 10.59
N ALA A 81 -2.23 -19.55 10.34
CA ALA A 81 -2.68 -18.40 9.57
C ALA A 81 -1.74 -18.18 8.38
N PHE A 82 -2.29 -17.65 7.28
CA PHE A 82 -1.53 -17.33 6.08
C PHE A 82 -2.20 -16.15 5.37
N LEU A 83 -1.42 -15.43 4.57
CA LEU A 83 -1.88 -14.34 3.72
C LEU A 83 -1.98 -14.86 2.28
N VAL A 84 -2.96 -14.39 1.53
CA VAL A 84 -3.14 -14.73 0.11
C VAL A 84 -3.64 -13.49 -0.63
N ASP A 85 -3.12 -13.26 -1.84
CA ASP A 85 -3.59 -12.17 -2.70
C ASP A 85 -4.90 -12.52 -3.44
N GLY A 86 -5.46 -11.56 -4.16
CA GLY A 86 -6.70 -11.76 -4.94
C GLY A 86 -6.58 -12.75 -6.10
N ASN A 87 -5.36 -13.17 -6.46
CA ASN A 87 -5.05 -14.12 -7.52
C ASN A 87 -4.68 -15.52 -7.00
N ASN A 88 -4.81 -15.75 -5.69
CA ASN A 88 -4.41 -16.98 -5.00
C ASN A 88 -2.89 -17.24 -4.94
N ASN A 89 -2.07 -16.18 -4.98
CA ASN A 89 -0.66 -16.29 -4.62
C ASN A 89 -0.50 -16.15 -3.10
N LEU A 90 0.28 -17.07 -2.52
CA LEU A 90 0.70 -17.07 -1.12
C LEU A 90 1.94 -16.20 -0.91
#